data_AF-A0A6N6RXZ4-F1
#
_entry.id   AF-A0A6N6RXZ4-F1
#
_cell.length_a   1.000
_cell.length_b   1.000
_cell.length_c   1.000
_cell.angle_alpha   90.00
_cell.angle_beta   90.00
_cell.angle_gamma   90.00
#
_symmetry.space_group_name_H-M   'P 1'
#
loop_
_entity.id
_entity.type
_entity.pdbx_description
1 polymer ?
#
loop_
_entity_poly.entity_id
_entity_poly.type
_entity_poly.pdbx_seq_one_letter_code
_entity_poly.pdbx_strand_id
1 'polypeptide(L)'
;DMNLHGKTVDMDGISITGAGGSLPCPSPTPNVYTEEEYGEIFEGANADADGGPGILVSHQPPFDTLNDKISNGTHVGSKTVREYIERYQPLVCFTGHIHEAPGIDTIGRTKIVNPGPLGTRSYAYLDVTDGINELEIRKF
;
A
#
# COMPACT_ATOMS: atom_id res chain seq x y z
N ASP A 1 -5.48 0.73 19.30
CA ASP A 1 -5.04 -0.27 18.31
C ASP A 1 -6.14 -0.54 17.31
N MET A 2 -5.82 -0.49 16.02
CA MET A 2 -6.75 -0.78 14.93
C MET A 2 -6.08 -1.77 13.97
N ASN A 3 -6.80 -2.84 13.61
CA ASN A 3 -6.39 -3.79 12.60
C ASN A 3 -7.18 -3.53 11.31
N LEU A 4 -6.47 -3.23 10.22
CA LEU A 4 -7.05 -2.94 8.90
C LEU A 4 -6.99 -4.13 7.92
N HIS A 5 -6.31 -5.23 8.25
CA HIS A 5 -6.14 -6.33 7.31
C HIS A 5 -7.50 -6.93 6.91
N GLY A 6 -7.81 -6.88 5.61
CA GLY A 6 -9.06 -7.36 5.04
C GLY A 6 -10.27 -6.52 5.38
N LYS A 7 -10.07 -5.26 5.78
CA LYS A 7 -11.13 -4.34 6.23
C LYS A 7 -10.96 -2.97 5.63
N THR A 8 -12.07 -2.27 5.50
CA THR A 8 -12.10 -0.82 5.29
C THR A 8 -12.68 -0.17 6.55
N VAL A 9 -12.05 0.92 6.99
CA VAL A 9 -12.52 1.72 8.12
C VAL A 9 -12.63 3.15 7.68
N ASP A 10 -13.79 3.77 7.95
CA ASP A 10 -13.97 5.21 7.77
C ASP A 10 -13.49 5.97 9.00
N MET A 11 -12.66 6.99 8.77
CA MET A 11 -12.22 7.96 9.77
C MET A 11 -12.43 9.36 9.25
N ASP A 12 -13.27 10.13 9.92
CA ASP A 12 -13.54 11.55 9.59
C ASP A 12 -13.87 11.77 8.09
N GLY A 13 -14.57 10.80 7.47
CA GLY A 13 -14.96 10.84 6.05
C GLY A 13 -13.91 10.33 5.06
N ILE A 14 -12.79 9.79 5.54
CA ILE A 14 -11.73 9.17 4.74
C ILE A 14 -11.81 7.65 4.91
N SER A 15 -11.91 6.93 3.79
CA SER A 15 -11.92 5.46 3.83
C SER A 15 -10.49 4.94 3.84
N ILE A 16 -10.17 4.03 4.77
CA ILE A 16 -8.85 3.43 4.91
C ILE A 16 -8.95 1.91 4.76
N THR A 17 -8.43 1.38 3.66
CA THR A 17 -8.44 -0.05 3.32
C THR A 17 -7.09 -0.68 3.64
N GLY A 18 -7.07 -1.83 4.33
CA GLY A 18 -5.83 -2.53 4.68
C GLY A 18 -5.63 -3.89 4.02
N ALA A 19 -4.41 -4.12 3.53
CA ALA A 19 -3.96 -5.41 2.99
C ALA A 19 -2.57 -5.77 3.54
N GLY A 20 -2.56 -6.42 4.71
CA GLY A 20 -1.33 -6.96 5.30
C GLY A 20 -0.75 -8.17 4.55
N GLY A 21 0.43 -8.63 4.97
CA GLY A 21 1.12 -9.80 4.43
C GLY A 21 2.05 -9.51 3.25
N SER A 22 2.61 -10.56 2.65
CA SER A 22 3.43 -10.44 1.44
C SER A 22 3.19 -11.58 0.47
N LEU A 23 3.60 -11.41 -0.79
CA LEU A 23 3.73 -12.54 -1.70
C LEU A 23 4.82 -13.51 -1.24
N PRO A 24 4.81 -14.78 -1.70
CA PRO A 24 5.91 -15.71 -1.45
C PRO A 24 7.23 -15.13 -1.96
N CYS A 25 8.24 -15.07 -1.09
CA CYS A 25 9.57 -14.62 -1.46
C CYS A 25 10.63 -15.58 -0.89
N PRO A 26 11.89 -15.55 -1.40
CA PRO A 26 12.91 -16.52 -1.01
C PRO A 26 13.26 -16.50 0.48
N SER A 27 13.06 -15.36 1.15
CA SER A 27 13.27 -15.22 2.59
C SER A 27 11.96 -15.41 3.33
N PRO A 28 11.89 -16.23 4.39
CA PRO A 28 10.66 -16.40 5.15
C PRO A 28 10.15 -15.07 5.73
N THR A 29 8.89 -14.76 5.47
CA THR A 29 8.14 -13.65 6.07
C THR A 29 6.88 -14.19 6.75
N PRO A 30 6.38 -13.54 7.81
CA PRO A 30 5.09 -13.90 8.38
C PRO A 30 3.95 -13.48 7.44
N ASN A 31 2.83 -14.20 7.49
CA ASN A 31 1.59 -13.90 6.73
C ASN A 31 1.84 -13.79 5.21
N VAL A 32 2.15 -14.94 4.60
CA VAL A 32 2.39 -15.06 3.16
C VAL A 32 1.09 -15.42 2.45
N TYR A 33 0.77 -14.70 1.38
CA TYR A 33 -0.45 -14.88 0.58
C TYR A 33 -0.14 -14.94 -0.91
N THR A 34 -0.89 -15.71 -1.70
CA THR A 34 -0.83 -15.65 -3.16
C THR A 34 -1.54 -14.41 -3.71
N GLU A 35 -1.40 -14.16 -5.01
CA GLU A 35 -2.12 -13.08 -5.70
C GLU A 35 -3.64 -13.27 -5.60
N GLU A 36 -4.12 -14.53 -5.65
CA GLU A 36 -5.52 -14.88 -5.48
C GLU A 36 -6.01 -14.61 -4.05
N GLU A 37 -5.25 -14.99 -3.04
CA GLU A 37 -5.58 -14.72 -1.63
C GLU A 37 -5.58 -13.21 -1.33
N TYR A 38 -4.70 -12.44 -1.97
CA TYR A 38 -4.79 -10.96 -1.96
C TYR A 38 -6.13 -10.46 -2.54
N GLY A 39 -6.64 -11.11 -3.59
CA GLY A 39 -7.94 -10.82 -4.16
C GLY A 39 -9.05 -11.00 -3.14
N GLU A 40 -9.05 -12.12 -2.42
CA GLU A 40 -10.02 -12.42 -1.37
C GLU A 40 -9.95 -11.42 -0.20
N ILE A 41 -8.73 -11.00 0.19
CA ILE A 41 -8.54 -9.95 1.21
C ILE A 41 -9.19 -8.63 0.77
N PHE A 42 -9.03 -8.23 -0.49
CA PHE A 42 -9.66 -7.02 -1.02
C PHE A 42 -11.16 -7.14 -1.18
N GLU A 43 -11.69 -8.32 -1.54
CA GLU A 43 -13.12 -8.58 -1.56
C GLU A 43 -13.75 -8.39 -0.17
N GLY A 44 -13.12 -8.94 0.87
CA GLY A 44 -13.53 -8.71 2.26
C GLY A 44 -13.51 -7.23 2.63
N ALA A 45 -12.43 -6.53 2.29
CA ALA A 45 -12.29 -5.12 2.63
C ALA A 45 -13.29 -4.21 1.92
N ASN A 46 -13.68 -4.54 0.69
CA ASN A 46 -14.66 -3.78 -0.09
C ASN A 46 -16.09 -3.92 0.43
N ALA A 47 -16.41 -4.97 1.19
CA ALA A 47 -17.73 -5.12 1.80
C ALA A 47 -18.04 -4.03 2.84
N ASP A 48 -16.98 -3.42 3.39
CA ASP A 48 -17.07 -2.38 4.43
C ASP A 48 -16.93 -0.95 3.86
N ALA A 49 -16.81 -0.77 2.53
CA ALA A 49 -16.50 0.54 1.94
C ALA A 49 -17.75 1.41 1.68
N ASP A 50 -17.76 2.66 2.17
CA ASP A 50 -18.88 3.62 2.01
C ASP A 50 -18.59 4.78 1.02
N GLY A 51 -17.57 4.63 0.15
CA GLY A 51 -17.38 5.50 -1.02
C GLY A 51 -16.66 6.85 -0.82
N GLY A 52 -16.08 7.11 0.35
CA GLY A 52 -15.20 8.27 0.60
C GLY A 52 -13.83 8.18 -0.11
N PRO A 53 -13.04 9.27 -0.17
CA PRO A 53 -11.67 9.24 -0.72
C PRO A 53 -10.82 8.20 0.00
N GLY A 54 -10.21 7.29 -0.78
CA GLY A 54 -9.56 6.10 -0.24
C GLY A 54 -8.08 6.28 0.06
N ILE A 55 -7.63 5.79 1.21
CA ILE A 55 -6.24 5.47 1.52
C ILE A 55 -6.10 3.96 1.51
N LEU A 56 -5.14 3.44 0.75
CA LEU A 56 -4.76 2.04 0.79
C LEU A 56 -3.51 1.89 1.66
N VAL A 57 -3.53 0.92 2.58
CA VAL A 57 -2.37 0.51 3.37
C VAL A 57 -2.09 -0.96 3.04
N SER A 58 -1.21 -1.19 2.07
CA SER A 58 -0.81 -2.54 1.65
C SER A 58 0.63 -2.81 2.06
N HIS A 59 0.95 -3.88 2.77
CA HIS A 59 2.36 -4.16 3.06
C HIS A 59 3.16 -4.48 1.78
N GLN A 60 2.54 -5.23 0.86
CA GLN A 60 3.09 -5.58 -0.45
C GLN A 60 2.92 -4.42 -1.45
N PRO A 61 3.99 -4.00 -2.15
CA PRO A 61 3.89 -2.93 -3.13
C PRO A 61 3.19 -3.38 -4.41
N PRO A 62 2.53 -2.46 -5.13
CA PRO A 62 1.99 -2.76 -6.45
C PRO A 62 3.11 -3.05 -7.46
N PHE A 63 2.84 -4.00 -8.36
CA PHE A 63 3.75 -4.40 -9.41
C PHE A 63 4.08 -3.23 -10.37
N ASP A 64 5.31 -3.22 -10.88
CA ASP A 64 5.79 -2.31 -11.93
C ASP A 64 5.70 -0.83 -11.51
N THR A 65 6.32 -0.55 -10.37
CA THR A 65 6.53 0.79 -9.81
C THR A 65 7.99 0.98 -9.37
N LEU A 66 8.37 2.21 -8.98
CA LEU A 66 9.63 2.42 -8.27
C LEU A 66 9.70 1.56 -6.99
N ASN A 67 8.56 1.39 -6.31
CA ASN A 67 8.49 0.86 -4.95
C ASN A 67 8.57 -0.67 -4.84
N ASP A 68 8.55 -1.39 -5.97
CA ASP A 68 8.68 -2.85 -6.01
C ASP A 68 9.95 -3.34 -6.73
N LYS A 69 10.88 -2.42 -7.03
CA LYS A 69 12.12 -2.72 -7.74
C LYS A 69 13.23 -3.12 -6.77
N ILE A 70 13.76 -4.34 -6.90
CA ILE A 70 14.93 -4.79 -6.13
C ILE A 70 16.24 -4.35 -6.82
N SER A 71 17.39 -4.48 -6.15
CA SER A 71 18.71 -3.98 -6.59
C SER A 71 19.13 -4.38 -8.01
N ASN A 72 18.66 -5.54 -8.51
CA ASN A 72 18.97 -6.01 -9.87
C ASN A 72 18.01 -5.43 -10.94
N GLY A 73 17.09 -4.54 -10.56
CA GLY A 73 16.10 -3.92 -11.44
C GLY A 73 14.81 -4.70 -11.64
N THR A 74 14.68 -5.90 -11.07
CA THR A 74 13.47 -6.73 -11.20
C THR A 74 12.32 -6.17 -10.36
N HIS A 75 11.12 -6.18 -10.95
CA HIS A 75 9.87 -5.86 -10.27
C HIS A 75 9.30 -7.11 -9.59
N VAL A 76 9.02 -7.02 -8.29
CA VAL A 76 8.53 -8.15 -7.46
C VAL A 76 7.23 -7.81 -6.71
N GLY A 77 6.57 -6.72 -7.09
CA GLY A 77 5.31 -6.27 -6.51
C GLY A 77 4.14 -7.16 -6.91
N SER A 78 3.00 -6.93 -6.25
CA SER A 78 1.76 -7.65 -6.51
C SER A 78 0.98 -7.04 -7.67
N LYS A 79 0.58 -7.89 -8.61
CA LYS A 79 -0.33 -7.54 -9.69
C LYS A 79 -1.74 -7.30 -9.15
N THR A 80 -2.20 -8.09 -8.20
CA THR A 80 -3.51 -7.89 -7.57
C THR A 80 -3.61 -6.54 -6.86
N VAL A 81 -2.56 -6.12 -6.13
CA VAL A 81 -2.50 -4.79 -5.51
C VAL A 81 -2.52 -3.69 -6.58
N ARG A 82 -1.79 -3.87 -7.68
CA ARG A 82 -1.83 -2.93 -8.81
C ARG A 82 -3.23 -2.82 -9.41
N GLU A 83 -3.87 -3.94 -9.71
CA GLU A 83 -5.22 -4.00 -10.29
C GLU A 83 -6.25 -3.33 -9.37
N TYR A 84 -6.15 -3.54 -8.06
CA TYR A 84 -6.97 -2.84 -7.07
C TYR A 84 -6.79 -1.32 -7.18
N ILE A 85 -5.54 -0.85 -7.24
CA ILE A 85 -5.23 0.58 -7.38
C ILE A 85 -5.76 1.13 -8.70
N GLU A 86 -5.59 0.43 -9.81
CA GLU A 86 -6.09 0.85 -11.13
C GLU A 86 -7.62 0.94 -11.16
N ARG A 87 -8.32 0.04 -10.47
CA ARG A 87 -9.79 0.00 -10.39
C ARG A 87 -10.38 1.07 -9.47
N TYR A 88 -9.88 1.19 -8.25
CA TYR A 88 -10.48 2.04 -7.21
C TYR A 88 -9.82 3.42 -7.11
N GLN A 89 -8.57 3.52 -7.55
CA GLN A 89 -7.79 4.75 -7.60
C GLN A 89 -7.80 5.52 -6.25
N PRO A 90 -7.33 4.92 -5.14
CA PRO A 90 -7.20 5.63 -3.88
C PRO A 90 -6.32 6.90 -4.05
N LEU A 91 -6.41 7.85 -3.11
CA LEU A 91 -5.53 9.02 -3.11
C LEU A 91 -4.06 8.58 -2.93
N VAL A 92 -3.83 7.70 -1.96
CA VAL A 92 -2.49 7.23 -1.59
C VAL A 92 -2.53 5.74 -1.29
N CYS A 93 -1.49 5.01 -1.72
CA CYS A 93 -1.15 3.67 -1.26
C CYS A 93 0.16 3.75 -0.47
N PHE A 94 0.07 3.50 0.84
CA PHE A 94 1.24 3.29 1.68
C PHE A 94 1.67 1.84 1.59
N THR A 95 2.95 1.63 1.29
CA THR A 95 3.54 0.32 1.14
C THR A 95 4.88 0.16 1.83
N GLY A 96 5.33 -1.09 1.95
CA GLY A 96 6.65 -1.44 2.45
C GLY A 96 7.20 -2.67 1.74
N HIS A 97 7.62 -3.66 2.53
CA HIS A 97 8.19 -4.95 2.14
C HIS A 97 9.53 -4.89 1.38
N ILE A 98 9.67 -4.05 0.36
CA ILE A 98 10.88 -3.92 -0.44
C ILE A 98 11.76 -2.82 0.13
N HIS A 99 12.69 -3.21 1.00
CA HIS A 99 13.57 -2.30 1.74
C HIS A 99 14.50 -1.47 0.83
N GLU A 100 14.78 -1.97 -0.36
CA GLU A 100 15.67 -1.36 -1.35
C GLU A 100 14.97 -0.29 -2.21
N ALA A 101 13.64 -0.17 -2.09
CA ALA A 101 12.81 0.65 -2.97
C ALA A 101 12.03 1.78 -2.25
N PRO A 102 12.67 2.58 -1.36
CA PRO A 102 12.01 3.75 -0.80
C PRO A 102 11.77 4.80 -1.88
N GLY A 103 10.65 5.51 -1.79
CA GLY A 103 10.33 6.58 -2.72
C GLY A 103 8.83 6.82 -2.88
N ILE A 104 8.52 7.80 -3.72
CA ILE A 104 7.15 8.14 -4.11
C ILE A 104 7.02 7.92 -5.61
N ASP A 105 6.01 7.15 -6.00
CA ASP A 105 5.64 6.91 -7.41
C ASP A 105 4.14 7.16 -7.63
N THR A 106 3.62 6.88 -8.81
CA THR A 106 2.22 7.12 -9.15
C THR A 106 1.66 6.05 -10.10
N ILE A 107 0.45 5.56 -9.80
CA ILE A 107 -0.37 4.74 -10.71
C ILE A 107 -1.68 5.49 -10.96
N GLY A 108 -1.84 6.04 -12.17
CA GLY A 108 -2.98 6.92 -12.49
C GLY A 108 -2.95 8.17 -11.62
N ARG A 109 -3.97 8.38 -10.77
CA ARG A 109 -3.98 9.47 -9.78
C ARG A 109 -3.43 9.08 -8.40
N THR A 110 -3.24 7.79 -8.15
CA THR A 110 -2.85 7.25 -6.85
C THR A 110 -1.37 7.47 -6.60
N LYS A 111 -1.00 8.09 -5.47
CA LYS A 111 0.39 8.17 -5.02
C LYS A 111 0.80 6.88 -4.32
N ILE A 112 1.95 6.31 -4.68
CA ILE A 112 2.52 5.12 -4.03
C ILE A 112 3.67 5.58 -3.16
N VAL A 113 3.71 5.20 -1.88
CA VAL A 113 4.76 5.65 -0.96
C VAL A 113 5.33 4.48 -0.19
N ASN A 114 6.63 4.26 -0.34
CA ASN A 114 7.43 3.38 0.52
C ASN A 114 8.42 4.25 1.32
N PRO A 115 8.29 4.36 2.64
CA PRO A 115 9.22 5.15 3.45
C PRO A 115 10.59 4.49 3.64
N GLY A 116 10.74 3.23 3.21
CA GLY A 116 11.90 2.40 3.50
C GLY A 116 11.81 1.71 4.86
N PRO A 117 12.80 0.88 5.19
CA PRO A 117 12.80 0.15 6.46
C PRO A 117 13.03 1.09 7.64
N LEU A 118 12.43 0.76 8.79
CA LEU A 118 12.51 1.55 10.03
C LEU A 118 13.96 1.86 10.45
N GLY A 119 14.93 0.99 10.12
CA GLY A 119 16.35 1.21 10.39
C GLY A 119 16.94 2.45 9.71
N THR A 120 16.29 2.99 8.68
CA THR A 120 16.68 4.26 8.04
C THR A 120 16.13 5.50 8.77
N ARG A 121 15.35 5.28 9.83
CA ARG A 121 14.66 6.32 10.63
C ARG A 121 13.78 7.24 9.78
N SER A 122 13.12 6.65 8.80
CA SER A 122 12.19 7.33 7.89
C SER A 122 10.75 6.89 8.12
N TYR A 123 9.79 7.75 7.81
CA TYR A 123 8.36 7.49 7.85
C TYR A 123 7.64 8.26 6.73
N ALA A 124 6.48 7.77 6.31
CA ALA A 124 5.63 8.49 5.37
C ALA A 124 4.65 9.39 6.14
N TYR A 125 4.48 10.62 5.70
CA TYR A 125 3.55 11.60 6.26
C TYR A 125 2.56 12.04 5.19
N LEU A 126 1.28 12.09 5.56
CA LEU A 126 0.20 12.60 4.72
C LEU A 126 -0.65 13.59 5.52
N ASP A 127 -0.83 14.77 4.95
CA ASP A 127 -1.86 15.73 5.33
C ASP A 127 -2.95 15.67 4.24
N VAL A 128 -4.18 15.40 4.66
CA VAL A 128 -5.32 15.17 3.76
C VAL A 128 -6.60 15.74 4.36
N THR A 129 -7.40 16.35 3.49
CA THR A 129 -8.79 16.76 3.76
C THR A 129 -9.69 16.19 2.66
N ASP A 130 -10.09 17.01 1.68
CA ASP A 130 -10.82 16.58 0.48
C ASP A 130 -9.87 16.08 -0.64
N GLY A 131 -8.57 16.17 -0.40
CA GLY A 131 -7.47 15.78 -1.28
C GLY A 131 -6.13 15.87 -0.54
N ILE A 132 -5.04 15.51 -1.23
CA ILE A 132 -3.69 15.53 -0.65
C ILE A 132 -3.22 16.99 -0.52
N ASN A 133 -3.01 17.45 0.71
CA ASN A 133 -2.39 18.74 1.00
C ASN A 133 -0.86 18.60 1.00
N GLU A 134 -0.36 17.52 1.61
CA GLU A 134 1.07 17.23 1.72
C GLU A 134 1.30 15.72 1.74
N LEU A 135 2.34 15.25 1.04
CA LEU A 135 2.76 13.84 1.06
C LEU A 135 4.28 13.77 0.96
N GLU A 136 4.93 13.27 2.02
CA GLU A 136 6.39 13.27 2.13
C GLU A 136 6.93 12.01 2.82
N ILE A 137 8.20 11.72 2.57
CA ILE A 137 9.00 10.81 3.41
C ILE A 137 9.87 11.67 4.32
N ARG A 138 9.60 11.61 5.62
CA ARG A 138 10.27 12.39 6.67
C ARG A 138 11.22 11.52 7.48
N LYS A 139 12.14 12.15 8.21
CA LYS A 139 13.12 11.48 9.09
C LYS A 139 12.91 11.88 10.55
N PHE A 140 13.30 11.01 11.47
CA PHE A 140 13.30 11.25 12.91
C PHE A 140 14.56 10.72 13.59
#